data_AF-A0A1R4IJE7-F1
#
_entry.id   AF-A0A1R4IJE7-F1
#
_cell.length_a   1.000
_cell.length_b   1.000
_cell.length_c   1.000
_cell.angle_alpha   90.00
_cell.angle_beta   90.00
_cell.angle_gamma   90.00
#
_symmetry.space_group_name_H-M   'P 1'
#
loop_
_entity.id
_entity.type
_entity.pdbx_description
1 polymer ?
#
loop_
_entity_poly.entity_id
_entity_poly.type
_entity_poly.pdbx_seq_one_letter_code
_entity_poly.pdbx_strand_id
1 'polypeptide(L)'
;MLAFDLSEEDALANESNIINDPDTDLFMIEVNHKAIGKIQIYLEDSQAWIYGFSILPEFQGQGIGSKVLRYLVQEQSKKGYSVHLEVETTNTNALGLYKAVGFTVIHAQDYYTYKKA
;
A
#
# COMPACT_ATOMS: atom_id res chain seq x y z
N MET A 1 -8.45 -14.83 6.07
CA MET A 1 -8.04 -14.80 4.66
C MET A 1 -6.94 -13.76 4.56
N LEU A 2 -5.71 -14.21 4.31
CA LEU A 2 -4.52 -13.37 4.28
C LEU A 2 -4.57 -12.52 3.01
N ALA A 3 -4.38 -11.20 3.13
CA ALA A 3 -4.46 -10.29 1.98
C ALA A 3 -3.29 -10.46 0.98
N PHE A 4 -2.24 -11.20 1.36
CA PHE A 4 -0.98 -11.32 0.61
C PHE A 4 -0.50 -12.77 0.40
N ASP A 5 -1.34 -13.80 0.64
CA ASP A 5 -0.95 -15.22 0.50
C ASP A 5 0.37 -15.62 1.22
N LEU A 6 0.70 -14.93 2.32
CA LEU A 6 1.88 -15.21 3.16
C LEU A 6 1.52 -16.14 4.33
N SER A 7 2.48 -16.93 4.81
CA SER A 7 2.31 -17.69 6.05
C SER A 7 2.17 -16.74 7.26
N GLU A 8 1.53 -17.21 8.34
CA GLU A 8 1.34 -16.40 9.55
C GLU A 8 2.68 -16.01 10.21
N GLU A 9 3.67 -16.92 10.17
CA GLU A 9 5.02 -16.67 10.69
C GLU A 9 5.75 -15.59 9.89
N ASP A 10 5.69 -15.66 8.55
CA ASP A 10 6.29 -14.66 7.66
C ASP A 10 5.62 -13.28 7.81
N ALA A 11 4.30 -13.27 8.01
CA ALA A 11 3.55 -12.03 8.24
C ALA A 11 3.98 -11.34 9.54
N LEU A 12 4.12 -12.09 10.63
CA LEU A 12 4.52 -11.56 11.95
C LEU A 12 5.97 -11.05 11.99
N ALA A 13 6.88 -11.76 11.31
CA ALA A 13 8.28 -11.34 11.21
C ALA A 13 8.41 -10.03 10.43
N ASN A 14 7.69 -9.89 9.31
CA ASN A 14 7.65 -8.63 8.56
C ASN A 14 7.02 -7.50 9.36
N GLU A 15 5.89 -7.73 10.03
CA GLU A 15 5.20 -6.72 10.83
C GLU A 15 6.07 -6.20 11.99
N SER A 16 6.84 -7.07 12.64
CA SER A 16 7.75 -6.67 13.74
C SER A 16 8.87 -5.74 13.26
N ASN A 17 9.41 -5.95 12.06
CA ASN A 17 10.44 -5.07 11.50
C ASN A 17 9.86 -3.71 11.10
N ILE A 18 8.66 -3.73 10.50
CA ILE A 18 7.91 -2.53 10.09
C ILE A 18 7.58 -1.63 11.28
N ILE A 19 7.09 -2.21 12.39
CA ILE A 19 6.65 -1.44 13.57
C ILE A 19 7.81 -0.75 14.29
N ASN A 20 9.03 -1.29 14.19
CA ASN A 20 10.20 -0.75 14.87
C ASN A 20 11.01 0.24 14.01
N ASP A 21 10.63 0.44 12.75
CA ASP A 21 11.27 1.39 11.87
C ASP A 21 10.71 2.81 12.12
N PRO A 22 11.54 3.77 12.60
CA PRO A 22 11.09 5.12 12.90
C PRO A 22 10.60 5.91 11.68
N ASP A 23 10.97 5.49 10.48
CA ASP A 23 10.57 6.13 9.22
C ASP A 23 9.30 5.49 8.63
N THR A 24 8.72 4.51 9.33
CA THR A 24 7.54 3.78 8.91
C THR A 24 6.32 4.08 9.79
N ASP A 25 5.25 4.58 9.17
CA ASP A 25 3.94 4.70 9.79
C ASP A 25 3.02 3.55 9.33
N LEU A 26 2.42 2.81 10.28
CA LEU A 26 1.39 1.81 10.01
C LEU A 26 0.01 2.30 10.46
N PHE A 27 -0.93 2.36 9.53
CA PHE A 27 -2.31 2.78 9.80
C PHE A 27 -3.29 1.63 9.63
N MET A 28 -4.27 1.57 10.55
CA MET A 28 -5.44 0.72 10.45
C MET A 28 -6.61 1.48 9.84
N ILE A 29 -7.35 0.83 8.95
CA ILE A 29 -8.52 1.40 8.28
C ILE A 29 -9.76 0.88 9.00
N GLU A 30 -10.50 1.79 9.65
CA GLU A 30 -11.69 1.47 10.44
C GLU A 30 -12.96 2.00 9.78
N VAL A 31 -14.01 1.17 9.74
CA VAL A 31 -15.37 1.58 9.38
C VAL A 31 -16.34 1.00 10.43
N ASN A 32 -17.15 1.85 11.06
CA ASN A 32 -18.11 1.47 12.09
C ASN A 32 -17.47 0.62 13.22
N HIS A 33 -16.31 1.03 13.74
CA HIS A 33 -15.59 0.31 14.80
C HIS A 33 -15.08 -1.08 14.44
N LYS A 34 -15.03 -1.41 13.14
CA LYS A 34 -14.40 -2.62 12.62
C LYS A 34 -13.16 -2.26 11.82
N ALA A 35 -12.02 -2.86 12.18
CA ALA A 35 -10.82 -2.83 11.36
C ALA A 35 -11.04 -3.64 10.09
N ILE A 36 -10.95 -2.99 8.93
CA ILE A 36 -11.25 -3.56 7.62
C ILE A 36 -10.06 -3.57 6.67
N GLY A 37 -8.90 -3.08 7.10
CA GLY A 37 -7.74 -2.96 6.26
C GLY A 37 -6.57 -2.29 6.96
N LYS A 38 -5.46 -2.22 6.24
CA LYS A 38 -4.24 -1.56 6.69
C LYS A 38 -3.55 -0.87 5.53
N ILE A 39 -2.71 0.10 5.86
CA ILE A 39 -1.83 0.79 4.91
C ILE A 39 -0.58 1.25 5.65
N GLN A 40 0.57 1.05 5.02
CA GLN A 40 1.87 1.45 5.52
C GLN A 40 2.41 2.60 4.68
N ILE A 41 3.08 3.54 5.33
CA ILE A 41 3.82 4.63 4.69
C ILE A 41 5.26 4.58 5.18
N TYR A 42 6.20 4.51 4.26
CA TYR A 42 7.63 4.66 4.53
C TYR A 42 8.11 6.02 4.01
N LEU A 43 8.86 6.76 4.83
CA LEU A 43 9.34 8.09 4.49
C LEU A 43 10.84 8.05 4.19
N GLU A 44 11.23 8.45 2.97
CA GLU A 44 12.64 8.48 2.54
C GLU A 44 12.85 9.67 1.59
N ASP A 45 13.90 10.46 1.76
CA ASP A 45 14.32 11.51 0.81
C ASP A 45 13.19 12.44 0.28
N SER A 46 12.28 12.89 1.17
CA SER A 46 11.09 13.70 0.81
C SER A 46 10.06 12.97 -0.06
N GLN A 47 10.08 11.65 -0.03
CA GLN A 47 9.12 10.75 -0.65
C GLN A 47 8.38 9.95 0.43
N ALA A 48 7.10 9.73 0.20
CA ALA A 48 6.25 8.87 1.02
C ALA A 48 5.82 7.67 0.16
N TRP A 49 6.30 6.49 0.53
CA TRP A 49 6.07 5.24 -0.18
C TRP A 49 4.95 4.44 0.47
N ILE A 50 3.92 4.11 -0.30
CA ILE A 50 2.78 3.34 0.18
C ILE A 50 3.05 1.85 -0.02
N TYR A 51 2.98 1.10 1.08
CA TYR A 51 3.13 -0.36 1.11
C TYR A 51 1.97 -1.02 1.86
N GLY A 52 1.87 -2.35 1.69
CA GLY A 52 0.97 -3.20 2.49
C GLY A 52 -0.51 -2.82 2.43
N PHE A 53 -0.92 -2.05 1.41
CA PHE A 53 -2.28 -1.51 1.33
C PHE A 53 -3.29 -2.61 1.00
N SER A 54 -4.23 -2.84 1.90
CA SER A 54 -5.26 -3.86 1.74
C SER A 54 -6.58 -3.46 2.40
N ILE A 55 -7.68 -3.89 1.77
CA ILE A 55 -9.05 -3.81 2.30
C ILE A 55 -9.63 -5.22 2.25
N LEU A 56 -10.28 -5.65 3.31
CA LEU A 56 -10.98 -6.94 3.37
C LEU A 56 -11.95 -7.08 2.19
N PRO A 57 -12.02 -8.25 1.52
CA PRO A 57 -12.82 -8.46 0.31
C PRO A 57 -14.29 -8.01 0.43
N GLU A 58 -14.92 -8.25 1.59
CA GLU A 58 -16.31 -7.86 1.87
C GLU A 58 -16.56 -6.34 1.89
N PHE A 59 -15.50 -5.53 1.98
CA PHE A 59 -15.55 -4.06 1.98
C PHE A 59 -15.00 -3.44 0.67
N GLN A 60 -14.56 -4.26 -0.29
CA GLN A 60 -14.06 -3.78 -1.58
C GLN A 60 -15.22 -3.32 -2.49
N GLY A 61 -14.89 -2.56 -3.55
CA GLY A 61 -15.88 -2.04 -4.50
C GLY A 61 -16.75 -0.88 -3.99
N GLN A 62 -16.59 -0.46 -2.73
CA GLN A 62 -17.39 0.60 -2.10
C GLN A 62 -16.71 1.98 -2.09
N GLY A 63 -15.58 2.12 -2.81
CA GLY A 63 -14.81 3.37 -2.87
C GLY A 63 -14.02 3.72 -1.60
N ILE A 64 -13.97 2.82 -0.62
CA ILE A 64 -13.22 2.99 0.64
C ILE A 64 -11.74 3.20 0.35
N GLY A 65 -11.13 2.31 -0.45
CA GLY A 65 -9.71 2.39 -0.74
C GLY A 65 -9.31 3.70 -1.42
N SER A 66 -10.14 4.21 -2.34
CA SER A 66 -9.90 5.50 -2.99
C SER A 66 -9.98 6.67 -2.01
N LYS A 67 -10.87 6.61 -1.02
CA LYS A 67 -10.98 7.64 0.02
C LYS A 67 -9.74 7.66 0.91
N VAL A 68 -9.28 6.49 1.34
CA VAL A 68 -8.05 6.33 2.14
C VAL A 68 -6.85 6.90 1.38
N LEU A 69 -6.65 6.51 0.12
CA LEU A 69 -5.53 6.99 -0.69
C LEU A 69 -5.58 8.50 -0.91
N ARG A 70 -6.74 9.07 -1.25
CA ARG A 70 -6.85 10.54 -1.42
C ARG A 70 -6.53 11.30 -0.14
N TYR A 71 -6.99 10.81 1.00
CA TYR A 71 -6.68 11.41 2.29
C TYR A 71 -5.18 11.38 2.55
N LEU A 72 -4.54 10.22 2.40
CA LEU A 72 -3.10 10.08 2.64
C LEU A 72 -2.27 10.92 1.67
N VAL A 73 -2.60 10.91 0.39
CA VAL A 73 -1.93 11.74 -0.61
C VAL A 73 -1.98 13.21 -0.21
N GLN A 74 -3.16 13.69 0.21
CA GLN A 74 -3.32 15.07 0.66
C GLN A 74 -2.50 15.37 1.92
N GLU A 75 -2.54 14.50 2.92
CA GLU A 75 -1.81 14.71 4.18
C GLU A 75 -0.30 14.70 4.00
N GLN A 76 0.24 13.76 3.22
CA GLN A 76 1.68 13.70 2.95
C GLN A 76 2.13 14.86 2.06
N SER A 77 1.32 15.24 1.07
CA SER A 77 1.61 16.42 0.23
C SER A 77 1.65 17.71 1.04
N LYS A 78 0.76 17.90 2.02
CA LYS A 78 0.80 19.07 2.94
C LYS A 78 2.08 19.13 3.76
N LYS A 79 2.66 17.97 4.09
CA LYS A 79 3.94 17.85 4.79
C LYS A 79 5.15 18.03 3.86
N GLY A 80 4.94 18.20 2.55
CA GLY A 80 5.99 18.43 1.55
C GLY A 80 6.51 17.15 0.87
N TYR A 81 5.90 16.00 1.12
CA TYR A 81 6.31 14.74 0.50
C TYR A 81 5.65 14.52 -0.86
N SER A 82 6.40 13.96 -1.80
CA SER A 82 5.85 13.33 -3.00
C SER A 82 5.42 11.89 -2.69
N VAL A 83 4.29 11.44 -3.22
CA VAL A 83 3.71 10.13 -2.84
C VAL A 83 3.88 9.12 -3.96
N HIS A 84 4.43 7.96 -3.62
CA HIS A 84 4.81 6.91 -4.55
C HIS A 84 4.29 5.55 -4.10
N LEU A 85 4.12 4.64 -5.06
CA LEU A 85 3.77 3.24 -4.80
C LEU A 85 4.24 2.39 -5.97
N GLU A 86 4.45 1.11 -5.69
CA GLU A 86 4.71 0.10 -6.71
C GLU A 86 3.52 -0.86 -6.78
N VAL A 87 3.22 -1.31 -7.98
CA VAL A 87 2.11 -2.23 -8.24
C VAL A 87 2.48 -3.16 -9.37
N GLU A 88 2.16 -4.44 -9.19
CA GLU A 88 2.24 -5.44 -10.25
C GLU A 88 1.43 -4.99 -11.47
N THR A 89 2.06 -5.01 -12.65
CA THR A 89 1.44 -4.55 -13.90
C THR A 89 0.21 -5.37 -14.29
N THR A 90 0.13 -6.60 -13.81
CA THR A 90 -1.00 -7.52 -14.00
C THR A 90 -2.17 -7.23 -13.05
N ASN A 91 -1.96 -6.44 -11.99
CA ASN A 91 -3.00 -6.08 -11.03
C ASN A 91 -3.86 -4.91 -11.55
N THR A 92 -4.72 -5.24 -12.51
CA THR A 92 -5.60 -4.27 -13.19
C THR A 92 -6.53 -3.51 -12.23
N ASN A 93 -6.98 -4.15 -11.14
CA ASN A 93 -7.82 -3.53 -10.13
C ASN A 93 -7.06 -2.42 -9.38
N ALA A 94 -5.87 -2.74 -8.86
CA ALA A 94 -5.03 -1.77 -8.17
C ALA A 94 -4.59 -0.63 -9.11
N LEU A 95 -4.19 -0.94 -10.35
CA LEU A 95 -3.87 0.07 -11.36
C LEU A 95 -5.04 1.03 -11.63
N GLY A 96 -6.26 0.50 -11.78
CA GLY A 96 -7.46 1.31 -11.97
C GLY A 96 -7.72 2.22 -10.78
N LEU A 97 -7.59 1.69 -9.56
CA LEU A 97 -7.72 2.44 -8.32
C LEU A 97 -6.71 3.59 -8.23
N TYR A 98 -5.42 3.31 -8.44
CA TYR A 98 -4.36 4.32 -8.32
C TYR A 98 -4.50 5.42 -9.38
N LYS A 99 -4.80 5.05 -10.63
CA LYS A 99 -5.10 6.03 -11.68
C LYS A 99 -6.32 6.90 -11.35
N ALA A 100 -7.38 6.32 -10.80
CA ALA A 100 -8.58 7.06 -10.39
C ALA A 100 -8.32 8.03 -9.21
N VAL A 101 -7.29 7.78 -8.40
CA VAL A 101 -6.84 8.70 -7.34
C VAL A 101 -5.97 9.83 -7.91
N GLY A 102 -5.34 9.62 -9.07
CA GLY A 102 -4.50 10.61 -9.74
C GLY A 102 -3.02 10.21 -9.85
N PHE A 103 -2.66 8.98 -9.47
CA PHE A 103 -1.30 8.49 -9.69
C PHE A 103 -1.02 8.31 -11.18
N THR A 104 0.20 8.67 -11.57
CA THR A 104 0.72 8.50 -12.93
C THR A 104 1.87 7.51 -12.93
N VAL A 105 1.98 6.69 -13.97
CA VAL A 105 3.11 5.76 -14.12
C VAL A 105 4.37 6.57 -14.45
N ILE A 106 5.36 6.54 -13.56
CA ILE A 106 6.66 7.19 -13.74
C ILE A 106 7.74 6.21 -14.19
N HIS A 107 7.64 4.94 -13.78
CA HIS A 107 8.52 3.84 -14.17
C HIS A 107 7.74 2.53 -14.29
N ALA A 108 8.17 1.67 -15.22
CA ALA A 108 7.76 0.29 -15.30
C ALA A 108 9.03 -0.56 -15.38
N GLN A 109 9.13 -1.58 -14.53
CA GLN A 109 10.27 -2.51 -14.50
C GLN A 109 9.77 -3.91 -14.86
N ASP A 110 10.42 -4.54 -15.84
CA ASP A 110 10.18 -5.94 -16.18
C ASP A 110 11.16 -6.82 -15.38
N TYR A 111 10.61 -7.62 -14.45
CA TYR A 111 11.39 -8.60 -13.71
C TYR A 111 11.50 -9.90 -14.51
N TYR A 112 12.72 -10.41 -14.69
CA TYR A 112 12.98 -11.70 -15.34
C TYR A 112 13.47 -12.73 -14.32
N THR A 113 12.86 -13.92 -14.32
CA THR A 113 13.36 -15.04 -13.52
C THR A 113 14.57 -15.66 -14.19
N TYR A 114 15.77 -15.42 -13.66
CA TYR A 114 16.97 -16.11 -14.11
C TYR A 114 17.08 -17.47 -13.41
N LYS A 115 16.82 -18.56 -14.14
CA LYS A 115 17.15 -19.92 -13.67
C LYS A 115 18.57 -20.24 -14.10
N LYS A 116 19.49 -20.31 -13.13
CA LYS A 116 20.83 -20.86 -13.34
C LYS A 116 20.68 -22.36 -13.63
N ALA A 117 21.25 -22.82 -14.75
CA ALA A 117 21.25 -24.22 -15.18
C ALA A 117 22.09 -25.11 -14.24
#